data_AF-A0AAV5WGC8-F1
#
_entry.id   AF-A0AAV5WGC8-F1
#
_cell.length_a   1.000
_cell.length_b   1.000
_cell.length_c   1.000
_cell.angle_alpha   90.00
_cell.angle_beta   90.00
_cell.angle_gamma   90.00
#
_symmetry.space_group_name_H-M   'P 1'
#
loop_
_entity.id
_entity.type
_entity.pdbx_description
1 polymer ?
#
loop_
_entity_poly.entity_id
_entity_poly.type
_entity_poly.pdbx_seq_one_letter_code
_entity_poly.pdbx_strand_id
1 'polypeptide(L)'
;MASTSTDAGPADKVAKLRVVNLDKQDLRIVNPKRQARQNLARKSLTKEERKQIKYAQFEPMYQLWLQYAQQMLPEYRIQGRTVDDRLLRMEWLGAMLMVTEADNSSMVGLVGIVVLETKLTMQLVTKQDKHISEYNVSIHVIPKAGSVFQTAFRGKVLTLFGDAMRLRPSQRGRKSRLRQKLLFSLR
;
A
#
# COMPACT_ATOMS: atom_id res chain seq x y z
N MET A 1 -11.46 -43.35 75.44
CA MET A 1 -12.22 -43.96 74.33
C MET A 1 -12.88 -42.85 73.54
N ALA A 2 -12.82 -42.96 72.22
CA ALA A 2 -12.96 -41.89 71.24
C ALA A 2 -14.40 -41.46 70.91
N SER A 3 -14.49 -40.43 70.06
CA SER A 3 -15.56 -40.08 69.09
C SER A 3 -16.59 -39.04 69.59
N THR A 4 -16.94 -37.94 68.89
CA THR A 4 -16.61 -37.42 67.54
C THR A 4 -16.82 -35.89 67.54
N SER A 5 -15.80 -35.11 67.16
CA SER A 5 -15.97 -33.72 66.73
C SER A 5 -16.10 -33.69 65.21
N THR A 6 -17.24 -33.21 64.71
CA THR A 6 -17.53 -33.05 63.28
C THR A 6 -16.69 -31.90 62.72
N ASP A 7 -15.56 -32.24 62.10
CA ASP A 7 -14.72 -31.30 61.36
C ASP A 7 -15.33 -31.11 59.96
N ALA A 8 -15.96 -29.96 59.73
CA ALA A 8 -16.49 -29.60 58.43
C ALA A 8 -15.32 -29.22 57.50
N GLY A 9 -15.18 -30.00 56.42
CA GLY A 9 -14.12 -29.88 55.43
C GLY A 9 -14.04 -28.53 54.69
N PRO A 10 -12.98 -28.35 53.88
CA PRO A 10 -12.53 -27.05 53.41
C PRO A 10 -13.39 -26.57 52.24
N ALA A 11 -14.49 -25.88 52.56
CA ALA A 11 -15.27 -25.18 51.56
C ALA A 11 -14.50 -23.93 51.06
N ASP A 12 -14.10 -23.99 49.81
CA ASP A 12 -14.06 -22.87 48.87
C ASP A 12 -13.23 -21.63 49.27
N LYS A 13 -11.90 -21.81 49.33
CA LYS A 13 -10.98 -20.70 48.99
C LYS A 13 -10.73 -20.68 47.49
N VAL A 14 -11.77 -20.48 46.69
CA VAL A 14 -11.58 -20.04 45.30
C VAL A 14 -11.15 -18.59 45.38
N ALA A 15 -9.86 -18.34 45.22
CA ALA A 15 -9.32 -17.01 45.05
C ALA A 15 -10.10 -16.33 43.91
N LYS A 16 -11.00 -15.40 44.27
CA LYS A 16 -11.79 -14.64 43.32
C LYS A 16 -10.79 -13.86 42.47
N LEU A 17 -10.49 -14.35 41.26
CA LEU A 17 -9.63 -13.66 40.31
C LEU A 17 -10.19 -12.25 40.14
N ARG A 18 -9.43 -11.24 40.57
CA ARG A 18 -9.77 -9.84 40.30
C ARG A 18 -9.59 -9.64 38.80
N VAL A 19 -10.70 -9.59 38.08
CA VAL A 19 -10.71 -9.12 36.69
C VAL A 19 -10.35 -7.65 36.72
N VAL A 20 -9.12 -7.33 36.33
CA VAL A 20 -8.70 -5.95 36.09
C VAL A 20 -9.01 -5.67 34.62
N ASN A 21 -10.08 -4.94 34.37
CA ASN A 21 -10.27 -4.35 33.05
C ASN A 21 -9.20 -3.28 32.87
N LEU A 22 -8.19 -3.59 32.05
CA LEU A 22 -7.26 -2.61 31.51
C LEU A 22 -7.99 -1.82 30.41
N ASP A 23 -9.10 -1.19 30.78
CA ASP A 23 -9.74 -0.22 29.90
C ASP A 23 -8.67 0.84 29.62
N LYS A 24 -8.39 1.07 28.33
CA LYS A 24 -7.51 2.15 27.91
C LYS A 24 -8.12 3.44 28.47
N GLN A 25 -7.61 3.87 29.62
CA GLN A 25 -7.92 5.15 30.21
C GLN A 25 -7.92 6.18 29.10
N ASP A 26 -9.04 6.92 29.02
CA ASP A 26 -9.38 7.89 27.99
C ASP A 26 -8.15 8.39 27.26
N LEU A 27 -7.90 7.83 26.07
CA LEU A 27 -6.90 8.37 25.17
C LEU A 27 -7.28 9.83 25.01
N ARG A 28 -6.50 10.75 25.63
CA ARG A 28 -6.74 12.20 25.51
C ARG A 28 -7.05 12.47 24.06
N ILE A 29 -8.28 12.86 23.77
CA ILE A 29 -8.70 13.26 22.44
C ILE A 29 -8.03 14.62 22.20
N VAL A 30 -6.75 14.58 21.85
CA VAL A 30 -6.07 15.74 21.31
C VAL A 30 -6.66 15.90 19.93
N ASN A 31 -7.57 16.86 19.76
CA ASN A 31 -7.93 17.31 18.43
C ASN A 31 -6.68 17.96 17.83
N PRO A 32 -5.96 17.30 16.89
CA PRO A 32 -4.82 17.95 16.28
C PRO A 32 -5.35 19.19 15.58
N LYS A 33 -4.70 20.35 15.77
CA LYS A 33 -5.02 21.57 15.02
C LYS A 33 -4.93 21.22 13.54
N ARG A 34 -6.07 21.03 12.88
CA ARG A 34 -6.12 20.79 11.44
C ARG A 34 -5.66 22.08 10.79
N GLN A 35 -4.43 22.10 10.28
CA GLN A 35 -3.99 23.20 9.42
C GLN A 35 -5.03 23.35 8.30
N ALA A 36 -5.46 24.59 8.05
CA ALA A 36 -6.32 24.88 6.91
C ALA A 36 -5.69 24.27 5.66
N ARG A 37 -6.47 23.47 4.92
CA ARG A 37 -6.00 22.86 3.67
C ARG A 37 -5.85 23.97 2.62
N GLN A 38 -4.72 24.67 2.63
CA GLN A 38 -4.41 25.74 1.66
C GLN A 38 -4.32 25.18 0.21
N ASN A 39 -4.07 23.88 0.07
CA ASN A 39 -3.89 23.20 -1.22
C ASN A 39 -5.11 22.37 -1.68
N LEU A 40 -6.34 22.80 -1.36
CA LEU A 40 -7.57 22.13 -1.84
C LEU A 40 -7.84 22.36 -3.34
N ALA A 41 -7.19 23.36 -3.95
CA ALA A 41 -7.40 23.75 -5.34
C ALA A 41 -6.41 23.08 -6.30
N ARG A 42 -6.12 21.78 -6.15
CA ARG A 42 -5.70 21.01 -7.33
C ARG A 42 -6.95 20.78 -8.15
N LYS A 43 -7.28 21.75 -9.00
CA LYS A 43 -8.41 21.67 -9.94
C LYS A 43 -8.29 20.33 -10.67
N SER A 44 -9.23 19.43 -10.41
CA SER A 44 -9.30 18.19 -11.17
C SER A 44 -9.51 18.58 -12.63
N LEU A 45 -8.83 17.88 -13.55
CA LEU A 45 -9.00 18.11 -14.98
C LEU A 45 -10.50 18.13 -15.32
N THR A 46 -10.93 19.13 -16.06
CA THR A 46 -12.30 19.22 -16.57
C THR A 46 -12.59 18.04 -17.50
N LYS A 47 -13.87 17.76 -17.76
CA LYS A 47 -14.26 16.66 -18.67
C LYS A 47 -13.70 16.87 -20.09
N GLU A 48 -13.59 18.12 -20.53
CA GLU A 48 -13.05 18.48 -21.84
C GLU A 48 -11.54 18.29 -21.90
N GLU A 49 -10.81 18.75 -20.88
CA GLU A 49 -9.36 18.53 -20.76
C GLU A 49 -9.03 17.04 -20.76
N ARG A 50 -9.85 16.20 -20.10
CA ARG A 50 -9.67 14.74 -20.09
C ARG A 50 -9.85 14.09 -21.46
N LYS A 51 -10.73 14.63 -22.32
CA LYS A 51 -10.94 14.11 -23.68
C LYS A 51 -9.77 14.43 -24.61
N GLN A 52 -9.07 15.52 -24.37
CA GLN A 52 -7.92 15.93 -25.18
C GLN A 52 -6.65 15.12 -24.87
N ILE A 53 -6.63 14.41 -23.75
CA ILE A 53 -5.48 13.60 -23.33
C ILE A 53 -5.41 12.32 -24.18
N LYS A 54 -4.32 12.18 -24.93
CA LYS A 54 -4.05 11.03 -25.81
C LYS A 54 -3.06 10.08 -25.14
N TYR A 55 -3.23 8.78 -25.35
CA TYR A 55 -2.37 7.78 -24.73
C TYR A 55 -0.89 7.97 -25.12
N ALA A 56 -0.64 8.34 -26.37
CA ALA A 56 0.70 8.57 -26.91
C ALA A 56 1.52 9.60 -26.10
N GLN A 57 0.87 10.51 -25.37
CA GLN A 57 1.54 11.49 -24.53
C GLN A 57 2.23 10.85 -23.31
N PHE A 58 1.78 9.67 -22.86
CA PHE A 58 2.36 8.95 -21.72
C PHE A 58 3.43 7.93 -22.12
N GLU A 59 3.55 7.60 -23.41
CA GLU A 59 4.53 6.63 -23.88
C GLU A 59 5.99 7.05 -23.60
N PRO A 60 6.38 8.33 -23.74
CA PRO A 60 7.70 8.78 -23.31
C PRO A 60 7.97 8.57 -21.81
N MET A 61 6.95 8.66 -20.95
CA MET A 61 7.11 8.39 -19.51
C MET A 61 7.47 6.93 -19.26
N TYR A 62 6.88 6.00 -20.03
CA TYR A 62 7.22 4.59 -19.94
C TYR A 62 8.64 4.30 -20.42
N GLN A 63 9.09 4.95 -21.51
CA GLN A 63 10.47 4.82 -21.98
C GLN A 63 11.48 5.31 -20.94
N LEU A 64 11.20 6.44 -20.28
CA LEU A 64 12.03 6.94 -19.19
C LEU A 64 12.06 5.97 -18.00
N TRP A 65 10.90 5.40 -17.65
CA TRP A 65 10.82 4.41 -16.59
C TRP A 65 11.61 3.15 -16.90
N LEU A 66 11.61 2.67 -18.16
CA LEU A 66 12.42 1.53 -18.58
C LEU A 66 13.92 1.78 -18.37
N GLN A 67 14.41 2.96 -18.77
CA GLN A 67 15.82 3.34 -18.56
C GLN A 67 16.17 3.40 -17.07
N TYR A 68 15.28 3.97 -16.25
CA TYR A 68 15.43 3.99 -14.81
C TYR A 68 15.45 2.56 -14.21
N ALA A 69 14.50 1.71 -14.61
CA ALA A 69 14.42 0.34 -14.14
C ALA A 69 15.66 -0.47 -14.53
N GLN A 70 16.23 -0.23 -15.72
CA GLN A 70 17.48 -0.86 -16.17
C GLN A 70 18.66 -0.53 -15.25
N GLN A 71 18.75 0.71 -14.76
CA GLN A 71 19.79 1.16 -13.83
C GLN A 71 19.58 0.60 -12.42
N MET A 72 18.33 0.55 -11.94
CA MET A 72 18.00 0.09 -10.59
C MET A 72 18.07 -1.44 -10.43
N LEU A 73 17.75 -2.19 -11.49
CA LEU A 73 17.69 -3.64 -11.53
C LEU A 73 18.66 -4.21 -12.58
N PRO A 74 19.97 -4.18 -12.33
CA PRO A 74 20.94 -4.76 -13.26
C PRO A 74 20.79 -6.28 -13.31
N GLU A 75 21.02 -6.88 -14.48
CA GLU A 75 20.68 -8.27 -14.82
C GLU A 75 21.24 -9.31 -13.84
N TYR A 76 22.47 -9.09 -13.36
CA TYR A 76 23.17 -9.97 -12.43
C TYR A 76 22.55 -10.04 -11.02
N ARG A 77 21.67 -9.10 -10.65
CA ARG A 77 21.06 -9.05 -9.31
C ARG A 77 19.70 -9.70 -9.20
N ILE A 78 19.11 -10.14 -10.31
CA ILE A 78 17.77 -10.74 -10.28
C ILE A 78 17.82 -12.21 -9.79
N GLN A 79 18.99 -12.70 -9.38
CA GLN A 79 19.19 -14.01 -8.77
C GLN A 79 19.22 -13.87 -7.24
N GLY A 80 18.08 -14.14 -6.58
CA GLY A 80 18.00 -14.38 -5.12
C GLY A 80 17.70 -13.16 -4.25
N ARG A 81 16.54 -13.20 -3.56
CA ARG A 81 16.00 -12.47 -2.37
C ARG A 81 16.26 -10.95 -2.18
N THR A 82 17.39 -10.41 -2.61
CA THR A 82 17.77 -8.99 -2.45
C THR A 82 17.04 -8.04 -3.42
N VAL A 83 16.33 -8.58 -4.40
CA VAL A 83 15.56 -7.83 -5.41
C VAL A 83 14.31 -7.21 -4.80
N ASP A 84 13.64 -7.92 -3.89
CA ASP A 84 12.30 -7.58 -3.40
C ASP A 84 12.27 -6.21 -2.72
N ASP A 85 13.27 -5.94 -1.88
CA ASP A 85 13.41 -4.68 -1.16
C ASP A 85 13.69 -3.48 -2.08
N ARG A 86 14.37 -3.70 -3.21
CA ARG A 86 14.63 -2.63 -4.18
C ARG A 86 13.38 -2.30 -4.96
N LEU A 87 12.63 -3.31 -5.40
CA LEU A 87 11.35 -3.13 -6.10
C LEU A 87 10.38 -2.30 -5.26
N LEU A 88 10.30 -2.57 -3.97
CA LEU A 88 9.44 -1.79 -3.06
C LEU A 88 9.89 -0.34 -2.87
N ARG A 89 11.16 -0.01 -3.13
CA ARG A 89 11.71 1.35 -2.99
C ARG A 89 11.76 2.13 -4.30
N MET A 90 11.63 1.47 -5.44
CA MET A 90 11.70 2.10 -6.77
C MET A 90 10.51 3.02 -7.04
N GLU A 91 10.70 4.05 -7.85
CA GLU A 91 9.58 4.84 -8.37
C GLU A 91 8.80 4.00 -9.41
N TRP A 92 7.48 3.96 -9.27
CA TRP A 92 6.59 3.21 -10.17
C TRP A 92 5.75 4.11 -11.07
N LEU A 93 5.90 5.43 -10.94
CA LEU A 93 5.34 6.40 -11.89
C LEU A 93 5.97 6.19 -13.28
N GLY A 94 5.12 6.11 -14.30
CA GLY A 94 5.53 5.78 -15.67
C GLY A 94 5.65 4.28 -15.95
N ALA A 95 5.57 3.40 -14.95
CA ALA A 95 5.65 1.96 -15.18
C ALA A 95 4.41 1.44 -15.92
N MET A 96 4.59 0.46 -16.80
CA MET A 96 3.47 -0.31 -17.37
C MET A 96 3.12 -1.44 -16.39
N LEU A 97 1.91 -1.40 -15.83
CA LEU A 97 1.42 -2.40 -14.88
C LEU A 97 0.14 -3.06 -15.41
N MET A 98 0.01 -4.35 -15.13
CA MET A 98 -1.22 -5.13 -15.24
C MET A 98 -1.75 -5.45 -13.85
N VAL A 99 -3.04 -5.26 -13.62
CA VAL A 99 -3.71 -5.73 -12.38
C VAL A 99 -4.02 -7.22 -12.56
N THR A 100 -3.39 -8.09 -11.78
CA THR A 100 -3.64 -9.53 -11.86
C THR A 100 -4.63 -10.02 -10.82
N GLU A 101 -4.61 -9.41 -9.64
CA GLU A 101 -5.55 -9.70 -8.57
C GLU A 101 -6.00 -8.38 -7.94
N ALA A 102 -7.27 -8.31 -7.57
CA ALA A 102 -7.84 -7.17 -6.85
C ALA A 102 -9.07 -7.63 -6.09
N ASP A 103 -9.31 -7.09 -4.89
CA ASP A 103 -10.57 -7.28 -4.16
C ASP A 103 -11.80 -6.92 -5.02
N ASN A 104 -11.64 -5.90 -5.87
CA ASN A 104 -12.64 -5.55 -6.87
C ASN A 104 -12.32 -6.24 -8.21
N SER A 105 -13.08 -7.28 -8.53
CA SER A 105 -12.92 -8.08 -9.76
C SER A 105 -13.00 -7.26 -11.06
N SER A 106 -13.73 -6.14 -11.08
CA SER A 106 -13.82 -5.26 -12.26
C SER A 106 -12.49 -4.59 -12.65
N MET A 107 -11.53 -4.54 -11.72
CA MET A 107 -10.21 -3.96 -11.96
C MET A 107 -9.20 -4.98 -12.48
N VAL A 108 -9.48 -6.28 -12.35
CA VAL A 108 -8.59 -7.34 -12.79
C VAL A 108 -8.48 -7.32 -14.31
N GLY A 109 -7.26 -7.47 -14.83
CA GLY A 109 -6.97 -7.43 -16.26
C GLY A 109 -6.72 -6.04 -16.83
N LEU A 110 -6.87 -4.96 -16.04
CA LEU A 110 -6.51 -3.62 -16.50
C LEU A 110 -5.00 -3.50 -16.73
N VAL A 111 -4.61 -3.05 -17.92
CA VAL A 111 -3.21 -2.82 -18.30
C VAL A 111 -3.02 -1.36 -18.67
N GLY A 112 -2.06 -0.70 -18.02
CA GLY A 112 -1.84 0.72 -18.27
C GLY A 112 -0.54 1.27 -17.69
N ILE A 113 -0.26 2.51 -18.08
CA ILE A 113 0.88 3.28 -17.56
C ILE A 113 0.46 3.97 -16.27
N VAL A 114 1.26 3.87 -15.22
CA VAL A 114 1.02 4.57 -13.96
C VAL A 114 1.27 6.07 -14.14
N VAL A 115 0.25 6.90 -13.91
CA VAL A 115 0.35 8.36 -14.01
C VAL A 115 0.47 9.03 -12.64
N LEU A 116 -0.18 8.45 -11.62
CA LEU A 116 -0.11 8.98 -10.26
C LEU A 116 -0.05 7.84 -9.24
N GLU A 117 0.89 7.94 -8.32
CA GLU A 117 0.99 7.08 -7.15
C GLU A 117 0.72 7.92 -5.90
N THR A 118 -0.28 7.53 -5.13
CA THR A 118 -0.54 8.11 -3.81
C THR A 118 -0.16 7.12 -2.71
N LYS A 119 -0.39 7.47 -1.44
CA LYS A 119 -0.16 6.56 -0.31
C LYS A 119 -0.93 5.24 -0.46
N LEU A 120 -2.17 5.30 -0.96
CA LEU A 120 -3.10 4.16 -0.91
C LEU A 120 -3.62 3.75 -2.28
N THR A 121 -3.40 4.54 -3.32
CA THR A 121 -3.93 4.28 -4.66
C THR A 121 -2.85 4.44 -5.72
N MET A 122 -3.06 3.78 -6.85
CA MET A 122 -2.34 3.98 -8.10
C MET A 122 -3.33 4.35 -9.19
N GLN A 123 -2.99 5.33 -10.03
CA GLN A 123 -3.79 5.71 -11.17
C GLN A 123 -3.13 5.19 -12.44
N LEU A 124 -3.85 4.33 -13.17
CA LEU A 124 -3.41 3.76 -14.44
C LEU A 124 -4.12 4.46 -15.60
N VAL A 125 -3.37 4.80 -16.64
CA VAL A 125 -3.89 5.17 -17.96
C VAL A 125 -3.90 3.93 -18.84
N THR A 126 -5.11 3.49 -19.22
CA THR A 126 -5.34 2.33 -20.07
C THR A 126 -5.70 2.80 -21.49
N LYS A 127 -5.26 2.04 -22.51
CA LYS A 127 -5.73 2.24 -23.90
C LYS A 127 -7.18 1.78 -23.98
N GLN A 128 -8.10 2.62 -24.46
CA GLN A 128 -9.42 2.13 -24.89
C GLN A 128 -9.38 1.60 -26.32
N ASP A 129 -10.37 0.80 -26.66
CA ASP A 129 -10.39 -0.04 -27.86
C ASP A 129 -10.44 0.76 -29.18
N LYS A 130 -9.92 0.11 -30.23
CA LYS A 130 -9.40 0.65 -31.50
C LYS A 130 -10.45 1.10 -32.54
N HIS A 131 -11.74 1.03 -32.23
CA HIS A 131 -12.79 1.22 -33.24
C HIS A 131 -13.14 2.67 -33.59
N ILE A 132 -12.52 3.64 -32.92
CA ILE A 132 -12.61 5.06 -33.25
C ILE A 132 -11.18 5.50 -33.60
N SER A 133 -11.00 6.23 -34.70
CA SER A 133 -9.71 6.65 -35.26
C SER A 133 -8.81 7.48 -34.33
N GLU A 134 -9.20 7.67 -33.07
CA GLU A 134 -8.43 8.28 -32.00
C GLU A 134 -8.52 7.41 -30.74
N TYR A 135 -7.39 6.93 -30.22
CA TYR A 135 -7.33 6.18 -28.97
C TYR A 135 -7.77 7.06 -27.80
N ASN A 136 -8.98 6.84 -27.29
CA ASN A 136 -9.43 7.44 -26.04
C ASN A 136 -8.66 6.85 -24.86
N VAL A 137 -8.33 7.70 -23.89
CA VAL A 137 -7.67 7.30 -22.64
C VAL A 137 -8.71 7.09 -21.56
N SER A 138 -8.58 5.99 -20.82
CA SER A 138 -9.29 5.80 -19.54
C SER A 138 -8.33 5.83 -18.38
N ILE A 139 -8.70 6.59 -17.35
CA ILE A 139 -7.92 6.72 -16.12
C ILE A 139 -8.64 5.93 -15.03
N HIS A 140 -7.99 4.88 -14.53
CA HIS A 140 -8.50 4.02 -13.47
C HIS A 140 -7.74 4.28 -12.18
N VAL A 141 -8.45 4.57 -11.09
CA VAL A 141 -7.86 4.72 -9.76
C VAL A 141 -8.03 3.40 -9.01
N ILE A 142 -6.93 2.69 -8.81
CA ILE A 142 -6.92 1.36 -8.21
C ILE A 142 -6.39 1.47 -6.77
N PRO A 143 -7.11 0.92 -5.77
CA PRO A 143 -6.59 0.82 -4.42
C PRO A 143 -5.41 -0.14 -4.37
N LYS A 144 -4.40 0.18 -3.57
CA LYS A 144 -3.25 -0.71 -3.36
C LYS A 144 -3.59 -1.87 -2.40
N ALA A 145 -4.57 -1.68 -1.53
CA ALA A 145 -5.00 -2.73 -0.60
C ALA A 145 -5.67 -3.87 -1.38
N GLY A 146 -5.26 -5.11 -1.11
CA GLY A 146 -5.85 -6.29 -1.75
C GLY A 146 -5.66 -6.34 -3.27
N SER A 147 -4.68 -5.59 -3.83
CA SER A 147 -4.39 -5.59 -5.26
C SER A 147 -2.95 -6.04 -5.53
N VAL A 148 -2.78 -6.86 -6.57
CA VAL A 148 -1.49 -7.35 -7.05
C VAL A 148 -1.28 -6.83 -8.47
N PHE A 149 -0.13 -6.22 -8.68
CA PHE A 149 0.27 -5.67 -9.96
C PHE A 149 1.42 -6.50 -10.54
N GLN A 150 1.47 -6.65 -11.86
CA GLN A 150 2.58 -7.28 -12.55
C GLN A 150 3.12 -6.40 -13.66
N THR A 151 4.42 -6.51 -13.91
CA THR A 151 5.07 -5.86 -15.06
C THR A 151 6.05 -6.81 -15.72
N ALA A 152 6.14 -6.75 -17.04
CA ALA A 152 7.14 -7.49 -17.80
C ALA A 152 8.36 -6.59 -18.04
N PHE A 153 9.52 -7.03 -17.59
CA PHE A 153 10.77 -6.29 -17.74
C PHE A 153 11.94 -7.26 -17.97
N ARG A 154 12.71 -7.06 -19.07
CA ARG A 154 13.84 -7.93 -19.47
C ARG A 154 13.49 -9.43 -19.52
N GLY A 155 12.33 -9.76 -20.08
CA GLY A 155 11.85 -11.16 -20.18
C GLY A 155 11.46 -11.80 -18.85
N LYS A 156 11.35 -11.00 -17.77
CA LYS A 156 10.92 -11.46 -16.44
C LYS A 156 9.63 -10.76 -16.05
N VAL A 157 8.79 -11.47 -15.32
CA VAL A 157 7.58 -10.90 -14.71
C VAL A 157 7.91 -10.50 -13.29
N LEU A 158 7.78 -9.21 -13.00
CA LEU A 158 7.94 -8.66 -11.66
C LEU A 158 6.56 -8.50 -11.05
N THR A 159 6.34 -9.17 -9.91
CA THR A 159 5.09 -9.07 -9.15
C THR A 159 5.25 -8.06 -8.02
N LEU A 160 4.29 -7.16 -7.92
CA LEU A 160 4.24 -6.09 -6.96
C LEU A 160 2.97 -6.21 -6.13
N PHE A 161 3.13 -6.54 -4.85
CA PHE A 161 2.02 -6.58 -3.91
C PHE A 161 1.66 -5.16 -3.46
N GLY A 162 0.44 -4.73 -3.76
CA GLY A 162 -0.03 -3.39 -3.44
C GLY A 162 -0.03 -3.11 -1.94
N ASP A 163 -0.30 -4.10 -1.09
CA ASP A 163 -0.29 -3.93 0.37
C ASP A 163 1.06 -3.48 0.91
N ALA A 164 2.16 -4.00 0.36
CA ALA A 164 3.52 -3.58 0.71
C ALA A 164 3.84 -2.14 0.26
N MET A 165 3.05 -1.60 -0.68
CA MET A 165 3.23 -0.28 -1.30
C MET A 165 2.37 0.81 -0.65
N ARG A 166 1.75 0.56 0.51
CA ARG A 166 0.83 1.49 1.21
C ARG A 166 1.53 2.64 1.97
N LEU A 167 2.63 3.12 1.39
CA LEU A 167 3.40 4.28 1.82
C LEU A 167 3.42 5.32 0.70
N ARG A 168 3.69 6.59 1.03
CA ARG A 168 3.94 7.59 -0.02
C ARG A 168 5.24 7.20 -0.75
N PRO A 169 5.35 7.43 -2.08
CA PRO A 169 6.58 7.13 -2.83
C PRO A 169 7.84 7.66 -2.15
N SER A 170 7.82 8.93 -1.73
CA SER A 170 8.91 9.61 -1.01
C SER A 170 9.27 9.01 0.36
N GLN A 171 8.42 8.15 0.91
CA GLN A 171 8.64 7.47 2.18
C GLN A 171 9.14 6.02 1.98
N ARG A 172 8.94 5.40 0.81
CA ARG A 172 9.30 3.98 0.56
C ARG A 172 10.80 3.73 0.73
N GLY A 173 11.64 4.67 0.32
CA GLY A 173 13.11 4.59 0.49
C GLY A 173 13.64 5.00 1.87
N ARG A 174 12.81 5.50 2.78
CA ARG A 174 13.26 5.99 4.09
C ARG A 174 13.18 4.88 5.13
N LYS A 175 14.30 4.60 5.80
CA LYS A 175 14.27 3.80 7.04
C LYS A 175 13.37 4.52 8.04
N SER A 176 12.34 3.83 8.51
CA SER A 176 11.45 4.35 9.53
C SER A 176 12.27 4.68 10.77
N ARG A 177 12.43 5.97 11.09
CA ARG A 177 12.98 6.41 12.38
C ARG A 177 11.92 6.29 13.46
N LEU A 178 11.25 5.14 13.56
CA LEU A 178 10.58 4.81 14.80
C LEU A 178 11.71 4.59 15.80
N ARG A 179 11.99 5.61 16.63
CA ARG A 179 12.59 5.35 17.93
C ARG A 179 11.64 4.34 18.56
N GLN A 180 12.02 3.06 18.59
CA GLN A 180 11.40 2.13 19.53
C GLN A 180 11.59 2.80 20.89
N LYS A 181 10.54 3.45 21.41
CA LYS A 181 10.43 3.60 22.85
C LYS A 181 10.24 2.17 23.31
N LEU A 182 11.33 1.51 23.66
CA LEU A 182 11.26 0.42 24.62
C LEU A 182 10.62 1.07 25.85
N LEU A 183 9.30 0.95 25.95
CA LEU A 183 8.71 0.93 27.27
C LEU A 183 9.38 -0.26 27.97
N PHE A 184 9.60 -0.19 29.27
CA PHE A 184 10.24 -1.23 30.09
C PHE A 184 11.74 -1.47 29.79
N SER A 185 12.61 -0.67 30.41
CA SER A 185 13.86 -1.23 30.93
C SER A 185 13.51 -1.94 32.24
N LEU A 186 13.51 -3.27 32.25
CA LEU A 186 13.51 -4.02 33.49
C LEU A 186 14.91 -3.87 34.12
N ARG A 187 14.96 -3.27 35.31
CA ARG A 187 16.06 -3.41 36.26
C ARG A 187 15.62 -4.42 37.31
#